data_AF-W0SFX0-F1
#
_entry.id   AF-W0SFX0-F1
#
_cell.length_a   1.000
_cell.length_b   1.000
_cell.length_c   1.000
_cell.angle_alpha   90.00
_cell.angle_beta   90.00
_cell.angle_gamma   90.00
#
_symmetry.space_group_name_H-M   'P 1'
#
loop_
_entity.id
_entity.type
_entity.pdbx_description
1 polymer ?
#
loop_
_entity_poly.entity_id
_entity_poly.type
_entity_poly.pdbx_seq_one_letter_code
_entity_poly.pdbx_strand_id
1 'polypeptide(L)'
;MSKKSQEIAEHYAGLQTYELLERYLSGNITDEARKIALAEFQKRGVDPTDPNVLAKAQAEAELAAYERKRNTSPEEVSQQETGKLVLTVLMVAVIPIIGWLLGYFSELNLQQQFVKVVNRQFGAAGLEQLNSLRAYCEASGSSQESICARLEHISWLQNASIAALAAGILLLIAIILAARKAAVDRQLLLRVFSPLRVGMLFALFILILVQGAIASYGAYIFEATAIHRVHWYVIGAIAVGAFIGAFTMLEAGLSISKNLSTSIIGKSVSRDQQQTLWNHVEEIAKKLGATPPNNIVLGLEPNFYVTASEVKTYPGPVSQTGTTLYLSLPLMRILSVPELSAVIGHELGHFRGQDTDFSLRFYPIYAGTAQALQALNSDGDGKPQEFGLKSIGLIPATALLSFFMGQFAKAERTIGRDRELEADKAGASVASSSALATSLIKVAAYAPAWSLIRSAMVEALQEQKAYQNTSSMFHEIVVKNSKSEIFDGIGASVAVHPTDTHPSTEIRLSALGHSMEDFLIDDLRPASVLIETSVSLVHDLDQIEEELTLMEHQALVAMGVGKSAKHEEVQS
;
A
#
# COMPACT_ATOMS: atom_id res chain seq x y z
N MET A 1 -0.08 45.20 -5.22
CA MET A 1 0.01 43.75 -5.51
C MET A 1 -0.23 43.53 -7.00
N SER A 2 0.50 42.61 -7.63
CA SER A 2 0.18 42.21 -9.01
C SER A 2 -1.09 41.35 -9.03
N LYS A 3 -1.75 41.21 -10.18
CA LYS A 3 -2.92 40.32 -10.35
C LYS A 3 -2.60 38.87 -9.94
N LYS A 4 -1.39 38.41 -10.26
CA LYS A 4 -0.86 37.10 -9.86
C LYS A 4 -0.67 36.99 -8.34
N SER A 5 -0.25 38.06 -7.67
CA SER A 5 -0.12 38.10 -6.21
C SER A 5 -1.49 38.08 -5.50
N GLN A 6 -2.55 38.64 -6.12
CA GLN A 6 -3.92 38.57 -5.61
C GLN A 6 -4.50 37.15 -5.72
N GLU A 7 -4.33 36.49 -6.86
CA GLU A 7 -4.78 35.10 -7.05
C GLU A 7 -4.08 34.13 -6.05
N ILE A 8 -2.78 34.33 -5.79
CA ILE A 8 -2.06 33.55 -4.77
C ILE A 8 -2.60 33.84 -3.37
N ALA A 9 -2.89 35.11 -3.04
CA ALA A 9 -3.43 35.48 -1.74
C ALA A 9 -4.83 34.91 -1.48
N GLU A 10 -5.72 34.92 -2.48
CA GLU A 10 -7.06 34.32 -2.39
C GLU A 10 -6.98 32.80 -2.21
N HIS A 11 -6.10 32.13 -2.98
CA HIS A 11 -5.87 30.69 -2.84
C HIS A 11 -5.39 30.33 -1.43
N TYR A 12 -4.40 31.06 -0.89
CA TYR A 12 -3.81 30.77 0.42
C TYR A 12 -4.75 31.14 1.58
N ALA A 13 -5.59 32.16 1.42
CA ALA A 13 -6.62 32.51 2.40
C ALA A 13 -7.73 31.43 2.50
N GLY A 14 -7.99 30.71 1.42
CA GLY A 14 -8.96 29.61 1.39
C GLY A 14 -8.46 28.28 1.97
N LEU A 15 -7.16 28.14 2.21
CA LEU A 15 -6.58 26.90 2.77
C LEU A 15 -6.85 26.77 4.26
N GLN A 16 -7.06 25.53 4.71
CA GLN A 16 -7.03 25.21 6.14
C GLN A 16 -5.63 25.44 6.72
N THR A 17 -5.53 25.74 8.01
CA THR A 17 -4.25 26.13 8.65
C THR A 17 -3.16 25.07 8.49
N TYR A 18 -3.52 23.78 8.54
CA TYR A 18 -2.56 22.69 8.32
C TYR A 18 -2.07 22.60 6.86
N GLU A 19 -2.94 22.80 5.86
CA GLU A 19 -2.57 22.77 4.43
C GLU A 19 -1.66 23.94 4.06
N LEU A 20 -1.91 25.10 4.69
CA LEU A 20 -1.05 26.28 4.59
C LEU A 20 0.35 25.98 5.17
N LEU A 21 0.41 25.27 6.31
CA LEU A 21 1.65 24.87 7.00
C LEU A 21 2.45 23.86 6.18
N GLU A 22 1.79 22.83 5.65
CA GLU A 22 2.38 21.82 4.79
C GLU A 22 3.03 22.44 3.54
N ARG A 23 2.30 23.34 2.87
CA ARG A 23 2.82 24.07 1.69
C ARG A 23 3.98 24.99 2.06
N TYR A 24 3.91 25.68 3.19
CA TYR A 24 4.98 26.55 3.68
C TYR A 24 6.28 25.77 3.98
N LEU A 25 6.16 24.59 4.58
CA LEU A 25 7.28 23.71 4.95
C LEU A 25 7.80 22.85 3.80
N SER A 26 6.98 22.59 2.77
CA SER A 26 7.34 21.76 1.60
C SER A 26 8.52 22.30 0.78
N GLY A 27 8.93 23.55 0.98
CA GLY A 27 10.06 24.18 0.30
C GLY A 27 9.81 24.56 -1.16
N ASN A 28 8.78 24.00 -1.81
CA ASN A 28 8.45 24.16 -3.23
C ASN A 28 7.53 25.36 -3.54
N ILE A 29 7.62 26.45 -2.76
CA ILE A 29 6.84 27.67 -2.99
C ILE A 29 7.75 28.84 -3.34
N THR A 30 7.28 29.74 -4.21
CA THR A 30 8.02 30.95 -4.58
C THR A 30 8.19 31.88 -3.38
N ASP A 31 9.23 32.72 -3.37
CA ASP A 31 9.46 33.71 -2.30
C ASP A 31 8.25 34.62 -2.06
N GLU A 32 7.50 34.91 -3.12
CA GLU A 32 6.29 35.72 -3.05
C GLU A 32 5.13 34.97 -2.39
N ALA A 33 4.93 33.69 -2.71
CA ALA A 33 3.96 32.83 -2.02
C ALA A 33 4.33 32.61 -0.55
N ARG A 34 5.63 32.53 -0.24
CA ARG A 34 6.13 32.40 1.13
C ARG A 34 5.80 33.63 1.99
N LYS A 35 5.97 34.84 1.44
CA LYS A 35 5.57 36.10 2.12
C LYS A 35 4.06 36.18 2.35
N ILE A 36 3.27 35.74 1.37
CA ILE A 36 1.79 35.71 1.50
C ILE A 36 1.36 34.70 2.57
N ALA A 37 1.96 33.51 2.60
CA ALA A 37 1.69 32.51 3.64
C ALA A 37 2.04 33.03 5.04
N LEU A 38 3.20 33.68 5.21
CA LEU A 38 3.60 34.32 6.48
C LEU A 38 2.60 35.39 6.94
N ALA A 39 2.12 36.23 6.02
CA ALA A 39 1.12 37.24 6.34
C ALA A 39 -0.21 36.60 6.76
N GLU A 40 -0.60 35.49 6.12
CA GLU A 40 -1.80 34.75 6.47
C GLU A 40 -1.68 34.03 7.82
N PHE A 41 -0.51 33.47 8.16
CA PHE A 41 -0.22 32.94 9.50
C PHE A 41 -0.33 34.01 10.59
N GLN A 42 0.24 35.19 10.34
CA GLN A 42 0.13 36.34 11.26
C GLN A 42 -1.32 36.76 11.46
N LYS A 43 -2.12 36.78 10.38
CA LYS A 43 -3.56 37.10 10.45
C LYS A 43 -4.35 36.07 11.26
N ARG A 44 -3.93 34.81 11.23
CA ARG A 44 -4.54 33.71 11.99
C ARG A 44 -4.01 33.58 13.43
N GLY A 45 -3.00 34.39 13.81
CA GLY A 45 -2.37 34.30 15.13
C GLY A 45 -1.58 33.01 15.34
N VAL A 46 -1.08 32.41 14.25
CA VAL A 46 -0.39 31.12 14.26
C VAL A 46 1.09 31.36 13.99
N ASP A 47 1.97 30.86 14.86
CA ASP A 47 3.42 30.84 14.60
C ASP A 47 3.77 29.54 13.86
N PRO A 48 4.18 29.60 12.57
CA PRO A 48 4.50 28.40 11.80
C PRO A 48 5.82 27.73 12.22
N THR A 49 6.54 28.31 13.18
CA THR A 49 7.76 27.75 13.78
C THR A 49 7.55 27.15 15.16
N ASP A 50 6.35 27.29 15.74
CA ASP A 50 5.98 26.70 17.03
C ASP A 50 5.79 25.17 16.89
N PRO A 51 6.55 24.35 17.63
CA PRO A 51 6.44 22.88 17.61
C PRO A 51 5.05 22.35 17.94
N ASN A 52 4.28 23.02 18.82
CA ASN A 52 2.95 22.58 19.23
C ASN A 52 1.91 22.82 18.12
N VAL A 53 2.07 23.92 17.37
CA VAL A 53 1.31 24.17 16.15
C VAL A 53 1.66 23.13 15.08
N LEU A 54 2.94 22.76 14.96
CA LEU A 54 3.42 21.75 14.01
C LEU A 54 2.85 20.36 14.31
N ALA A 55 2.90 19.93 15.57
CA ALA A 55 2.40 18.62 16.03
C ALA A 55 0.87 18.54 15.92
N LYS A 56 0.16 19.61 16.30
CA LYS A 56 -1.29 19.70 16.11
C LYS A 56 -1.68 19.67 14.64
N ALA A 57 -0.97 20.42 13.78
CA ALA A 57 -1.20 20.39 12.35
C ALA A 57 -0.88 19.03 11.72
N GLN A 58 0.14 18.30 12.22
CA GLN A 58 0.44 16.93 11.80
C GLN A 58 -0.67 15.96 12.21
N ALA A 59 -1.14 16.01 13.46
CA ALA A 59 -2.24 15.17 13.93
C ALA A 59 -3.55 15.49 13.19
N GLU A 60 -3.85 16.77 12.94
CA GLU A 60 -4.99 17.21 12.12
C GLU A 60 -4.84 16.80 10.66
N ALA A 61 -3.62 16.81 10.11
CA ALA A 61 -3.35 16.33 8.76
C ALA A 61 -3.46 14.81 8.64
N GLU A 62 -3.01 14.05 9.62
CA GLU A 62 -3.21 12.59 9.71
C GLU A 62 -4.69 12.24 9.83
N LEU A 63 -5.43 12.96 10.69
CA LEU A 63 -6.87 12.82 10.83
C LEU A 63 -7.60 13.22 9.55
N ALA A 64 -7.22 14.32 8.89
CA ALA A 64 -7.79 14.76 7.62
C ALA A 64 -7.40 13.83 6.45
N ALA A 65 -6.23 13.18 6.50
CA ALA A 65 -5.82 12.16 5.53
C ALA A 65 -6.61 10.85 5.76
N TYR A 66 -6.87 10.51 7.02
CA TYR A 66 -7.76 9.43 7.41
C TYR A 66 -9.20 9.70 6.97
N GLU A 67 -9.73 10.90 7.24
CA GLU A 67 -11.05 11.34 6.79
C GLU A 67 -11.15 11.44 5.27
N ARG A 68 -10.12 11.93 4.57
CA ARG A 68 -10.05 11.91 3.10
C ARG A 68 -10.07 10.49 2.55
N LYS A 69 -9.31 9.56 3.14
CA LYS A 69 -9.36 8.13 2.78
C LYS A 69 -10.73 7.51 3.07
N ARG A 70 -11.37 7.90 4.18
CA ARG A 70 -12.70 7.44 4.58
C ARG A 70 -13.80 7.97 3.66
N ASN A 71 -13.67 9.22 3.20
CA ASN A 71 -14.65 9.92 2.38
C ASN A 71 -14.30 9.94 0.88
N THR A 72 -13.26 9.20 0.45
CA THR A 72 -12.90 9.13 -0.97
C THR A 72 -14.07 8.54 -1.73
N SER A 73 -14.63 9.31 -2.67
CA SER A 73 -15.84 8.86 -3.34
C SER A 73 -15.55 7.65 -4.23
N PRO A 74 -16.53 6.77 -4.48
CA PRO A 74 -16.38 5.67 -5.44
C PRO A 74 -15.93 6.15 -6.83
N GLU A 75 -16.28 7.38 -7.22
CA GLU A 75 -15.85 8.01 -8.46
C GLU A 75 -14.35 8.36 -8.45
N GLU A 76 -13.82 8.90 -7.34
CA GLU A 76 -12.40 9.22 -7.20
C GLU A 76 -11.53 7.95 -7.20
N VAL A 77 -11.98 6.88 -6.54
CA VAL A 77 -11.31 5.57 -6.57
C VAL A 77 -11.30 5.01 -7.99
N SER A 78 -12.42 5.11 -8.71
CA SER A 78 -12.53 4.70 -10.11
C SER A 78 -11.63 5.53 -11.04
N GLN A 79 -11.51 6.84 -10.80
CA GLN A 79 -10.64 7.73 -11.55
C GLN A 79 -9.15 7.42 -11.31
N GLN A 80 -8.78 7.05 -10.09
CA GLN A 80 -7.42 6.64 -9.75
C GLN A 80 -7.06 5.27 -10.37
N GLU A 81 -7.99 4.32 -10.39
CA GLU A 81 -7.80 3.02 -11.06
C GLU A 81 -7.68 3.16 -12.59
N THR A 82 -8.50 4.00 -13.21
CA THR A 82 -8.42 4.28 -14.65
C THR A 82 -7.11 4.98 -15.01
N GLY A 83 -6.63 5.92 -14.20
CA GLY A 83 -5.31 6.55 -14.40
C GLY A 83 -4.16 5.54 -14.36
N LYS A 84 -4.16 4.60 -13.40
CA LYS A 84 -3.15 3.53 -13.31
C LYS A 84 -3.19 2.58 -14.52
N LEU A 85 -4.38 2.23 -14.98
CA LEU A 85 -4.56 1.41 -16.19
C LEU A 85 -4.02 2.12 -17.43
N VAL A 86 -4.36 3.40 -17.63
CA VAL A 86 -3.88 4.19 -18.76
C VAL A 86 -2.35 4.26 -18.76
N LEU A 87 -1.73 4.56 -17.62
CA LEU A 87 -0.27 4.59 -17.50
C LEU A 87 0.37 3.25 -17.88
N THR A 88 -0.19 2.15 -17.38
CA THR A 88 0.32 0.80 -17.66
C THR A 88 0.17 0.43 -19.14
N VAL A 89 -0.96 0.78 -19.76
CA VAL A 89 -1.19 0.56 -21.20
C VAL A 89 -0.22 1.40 -22.04
N LEU A 90 0.01 2.66 -21.68
CA LEU A 90 0.99 3.51 -22.37
C LEU A 90 2.40 2.93 -22.31
N MET A 91 2.84 2.45 -21.15
CA MET A 91 4.16 1.83 -21.00
C MET A 91 4.35 0.59 -21.87
N VAL A 92 3.28 -0.17 -22.08
CA VAL A 92 3.31 -1.36 -22.93
C VAL A 92 3.20 -1.01 -24.42
N ALA A 93 2.54 0.09 -24.77
CA ALA A 93 2.18 0.39 -26.15
C ALA A 93 3.10 1.40 -26.86
N VAL A 94 3.66 2.38 -26.15
CA VAL A 94 4.37 3.52 -26.77
C VAL A 94 5.56 3.08 -27.62
N ILE A 95 6.49 2.29 -27.08
CA ILE A 95 7.68 1.85 -27.82
C ILE A 95 7.31 0.96 -29.01
N PRO A 96 6.44 -0.07 -28.87
CA PRO A 96 5.98 -0.84 -30.01
C PRO A 96 5.34 0.00 -31.12
N ILE A 97 4.46 0.94 -30.78
CA ILE A 97 3.79 1.82 -31.75
C ILE A 97 4.82 2.68 -32.48
N ILE A 98 5.74 3.32 -31.75
CA ILE A 98 6.81 4.13 -32.35
C ILE A 98 7.69 3.26 -33.25
N GLY A 99 8.11 2.07 -32.80
CA GLY A 99 8.90 1.15 -33.59
C GLY A 99 8.22 0.75 -34.91
N TRP A 100 6.91 0.48 -34.86
CA TRP A 100 6.14 0.17 -36.06
C TRP A 100 6.04 1.38 -37.00
N LEU A 101 5.78 2.58 -36.46
CA LEU A 101 5.73 3.83 -37.24
C LEU A 101 7.07 4.16 -37.91
N LEU A 102 8.19 3.96 -37.20
CA LEU A 102 9.54 4.14 -37.75
C LEU A 102 9.82 3.13 -38.87
N GLY A 103 9.44 1.86 -38.67
CA GLY A 103 9.52 0.85 -39.72
C GLY A 103 8.69 1.23 -40.96
N TYR A 104 7.44 1.63 -40.76
CA TYR A 104 6.56 2.09 -41.84
C TYR A 104 7.11 3.31 -42.58
N PHE A 105 7.63 4.31 -41.86
CA PHE A 105 8.29 5.47 -42.46
C PHE A 105 9.50 5.07 -43.33
N SER A 106 10.34 4.18 -42.82
CA SER A 106 11.52 3.73 -43.57
C SER A 106 11.17 2.86 -44.77
N GLU A 107 10.11 2.04 -44.69
CA GLU A 107 9.57 1.30 -45.84
C GLU A 107 9.09 2.25 -46.93
N LEU A 108 8.32 3.29 -46.57
CA LEU A 108 7.86 4.32 -47.51
C LEU A 108 9.03 5.04 -48.18
N ASN A 109 10.05 5.42 -47.42
CA ASN A 109 11.24 6.07 -47.99
C ASN A 109 12.00 5.13 -48.93
N LEU A 110 12.15 3.85 -48.56
CA LEU A 110 12.79 2.85 -49.40
C LEU A 110 12.01 2.61 -50.70
N GLN A 111 10.68 2.54 -50.62
CA GLN A 111 9.80 2.41 -51.78
C GLN A 111 9.91 3.63 -52.71
N GLN A 112 9.97 4.85 -52.18
CA GLN A 112 10.19 6.04 -53.00
C GLN A 112 11.55 6.05 -53.69
N GLN A 113 12.60 5.59 -53.02
CA GLN A 113 13.93 5.44 -53.63
C GLN A 113 13.91 4.39 -54.75
N PHE A 114 13.27 3.25 -54.53
CA PHE A 114 13.09 2.20 -55.54
C PHE A 114 12.36 2.73 -56.78
N VAL A 115 11.22 3.40 -56.60
CA VAL A 115 10.45 4.00 -57.71
C VAL A 115 11.29 5.01 -58.49
N LYS A 116 12.06 5.87 -57.82
CA LYS A 116 12.96 6.83 -58.48
C LYS A 116 14.04 6.14 -59.31
N VAL A 117 14.65 5.07 -58.79
CA VAL A 117 15.70 4.32 -59.47
C VAL A 117 15.14 3.55 -60.68
N VAL A 118 14.01 2.85 -60.50
CA VAL A 118 13.34 2.11 -61.58
C VAL A 118 12.88 3.05 -62.68
N ASN A 119 12.23 4.17 -62.35
CA ASN A 119 11.80 5.14 -63.36
C ASN A 119 12.99 5.73 -64.13
N ARG A 120 14.11 5.98 -63.44
CA ARG A 120 15.33 6.51 -64.08
C ARG A 120 15.99 5.50 -65.03
N GLN A 121 15.94 4.20 -64.71
CA GLN A 121 16.60 3.16 -65.51
C GLN A 121 15.71 2.56 -66.60
N PHE A 122 14.41 2.37 -66.33
CA PHE A 122 13.47 1.61 -67.15
C PHE A 122 12.24 2.43 -67.61
N GLY A 123 12.11 3.69 -67.17
CA GLY A 123 10.98 4.56 -67.52
C GLY A 123 9.64 4.09 -66.96
N ALA A 124 8.54 4.63 -67.51
CA ALA A 124 7.18 4.33 -67.06
C ALA A 124 6.77 2.86 -67.25
N ALA A 125 7.25 2.21 -68.32
CA ALA A 125 6.97 0.79 -68.59
C ALA A 125 7.57 -0.14 -67.52
N GLY A 126 8.75 0.20 -66.98
CA GLY A 126 9.36 -0.56 -65.89
C GLY A 126 8.59 -0.44 -64.57
N LEU A 127 7.98 0.71 -64.30
CA LEU A 127 7.13 0.89 -63.12
C LEU A 127 5.83 0.07 -63.21
N GLU A 128 5.23 0.01 -64.39
CA GLU A 128 4.01 -0.77 -64.64
C GLU A 128 4.26 -2.27 -64.49
N GLN A 129 5.44 -2.76 -64.88
CA GLN A 129 5.80 -4.17 -64.78
C GLN A 129 6.21 -4.60 -63.35
N LEU A 130 6.88 -3.74 -62.59
CA LEU A 130 7.42 -4.09 -61.26
C LEU A 130 6.42 -3.85 -60.11
N ASN A 131 5.34 -3.10 -60.34
CA ASN A 131 4.20 -2.82 -59.44
C ASN A 131 4.56 -2.26 -58.05
N SER A 132 5.30 -2.97 -57.20
CA SER A 132 5.79 -2.50 -55.90
C SER A 132 7.14 -3.11 -55.50
N LEU A 133 7.85 -2.46 -54.58
CA LEU A 133 9.09 -2.98 -54.01
C LEU A 133 8.89 -4.36 -53.34
N ARG A 134 7.75 -4.58 -52.69
CA ARG A 134 7.42 -5.86 -52.04
C ARG A 134 7.23 -6.99 -53.06
N ALA A 135 6.45 -6.71 -54.11
CA ALA A 135 6.26 -7.66 -55.21
C ALA A 135 7.58 -7.99 -55.93
N TYR A 136 8.46 -7.00 -56.09
CA TYR A 136 9.80 -7.21 -56.64
C TYR A 136 10.65 -8.16 -55.79
N CYS A 137 10.64 -7.98 -54.47
CA CYS A 137 11.39 -8.84 -53.55
C CYS A 137 10.80 -10.25 -53.38
N GLU A 138 9.50 -10.43 -53.60
CA GLU A 138 8.86 -11.75 -53.61
C GLU A 138 9.12 -12.54 -54.91
N ALA A 139 9.26 -11.85 -56.04
CA ALA A 139 9.45 -12.47 -57.35
C ALA A 139 10.92 -12.77 -57.70
N SER A 140 11.89 -12.12 -57.04
CA SER A 140 13.31 -12.23 -57.38
C SER A 140 14.02 -13.34 -56.60
N GLY A 141 14.27 -14.47 -57.27
CA GLY A 141 15.20 -15.49 -56.79
C GLY A 141 16.65 -14.98 -56.84
N SER A 142 17.15 -14.52 -55.68
CA SER A 142 18.57 -14.41 -55.31
C SER A 142 19.55 -13.69 -56.26
N SER A 143 19.27 -12.44 -56.67
CA SER A 143 20.32 -11.58 -57.29
C SER A 143 20.31 -10.09 -56.93
N GLN A 144 19.47 -9.64 -55.98
CA GLN A 144 19.54 -8.29 -55.41
C GLN A 144 19.46 -8.30 -53.88
N GLU A 145 20.41 -9.01 -53.23
CA GLU A 145 20.43 -9.20 -51.77
C GLU A 145 20.31 -7.89 -50.97
N SER A 146 20.88 -6.77 -51.42
CA SER A 146 21.03 -5.60 -50.54
C SER A 146 19.78 -4.72 -50.33
N ILE A 147 18.82 -4.68 -51.26
CA ILE A 147 17.60 -3.85 -51.10
C ILE A 147 16.46 -4.67 -50.47
N CYS A 148 16.35 -5.94 -50.85
CA CYS A 148 15.37 -6.85 -50.28
C CYS A 148 15.75 -7.25 -48.85
N ALA A 149 17.04 -7.42 -48.51
CA ALA A 149 17.45 -7.60 -47.11
C ALA A 149 17.12 -6.38 -46.23
N ARG A 150 17.21 -5.15 -46.79
CA ARG A 150 16.79 -3.94 -46.05
C ARG A 150 15.29 -3.92 -45.79
N LEU A 151 14.48 -4.28 -46.79
CA LEU A 151 13.04 -4.42 -46.62
C LEU A 151 12.70 -5.49 -45.58
N GLU A 152 13.40 -6.62 -45.62
CA GLU A 152 13.25 -7.70 -44.66
C GLU A 152 13.56 -7.23 -43.23
N HIS A 153 14.69 -6.54 -43.02
CA HIS A 153 15.01 -6.04 -41.69
C HIS A 153 14.00 -4.98 -41.18
N ILE A 154 13.48 -4.11 -42.05
CA ILE A 154 12.39 -3.18 -41.70
C ILE A 154 11.13 -3.96 -41.29
N SER A 155 10.81 -5.04 -42.01
CA SER A 155 9.66 -5.90 -41.68
C SER A 155 9.84 -6.62 -40.34
N TRP A 156 11.07 -7.00 -39.95
CA TRP A 156 11.35 -7.56 -38.62
C TRP A 156 11.06 -6.56 -37.51
N LEU A 157 11.41 -5.27 -37.68
CA LEU A 157 11.06 -4.22 -36.71
C LEU A 157 9.54 -4.09 -36.56
N GLN A 158 8.81 -4.02 -37.67
CA GLN A 158 7.34 -3.93 -37.65
C GLN A 158 6.69 -5.15 -36.98
N ASN A 159 7.13 -6.36 -37.33
CA ASN A 159 6.60 -7.61 -36.77
C ASN A 159 6.93 -7.75 -35.28
N ALA A 160 8.16 -7.41 -34.87
CA ALA A 160 8.56 -7.42 -33.46
C ALA A 160 7.75 -6.41 -32.64
N SER A 161 7.49 -5.21 -33.20
CA SER A 161 6.60 -4.22 -32.60
C SER A 161 5.18 -4.76 -32.40
N ILE A 162 4.56 -5.35 -33.42
CA ILE A 162 3.21 -5.91 -33.30
C ILE A 162 3.18 -7.05 -32.26
N ALA A 163 4.16 -7.95 -32.30
CA ALA A 163 4.26 -9.05 -31.35
C ALA A 163 4.45 -8.57 -29.91
N ALA A 164 5.30 -7.56 -29.68
CA ALA A 164 5.52 -6.97 -28.36
C ALA A 164 4.25 -6.28 -27.83
N LEU A 165 3.54 -5.53 -28.67
CA LEU A 165 2.27 -4.90 -28.32
C LEU A 165 1.22 -5.95 -27.95
N ALA A 166 1.07 -6.98 -28.78
CA ALA A 166 0.12 -8.08 -28.54
C ALA A 166 0.46 -8.84 -27.24
N ALA A 167 1.73 -9.18 -27.02
CA ALA A 167 2.19 -9.87 -25.82
C ALA A 167 1.91 -9.05 -24.54
N GLY A 168 2.15 -7.74 -24.60
CA GLY A 168 1.87 -6.85 -23.49
C GLY A 168 0.37 -6.68 -23.19
N ILE A 169 -0.48 -6.54 -24.22
CA ILE A 169 -1.94 -6.52 -24.04
C ILE A 169 -2.44 -7.85 -23.47
N LEU A 170 -1.94 -8.98 -23.98
CA LEU A 170 -2.29 -10.31 -23.49
C LEU A 170 -1.88 -10.49 -22.02
N LEU A 171 -0.73 -9.96 -21.59
CA LEU A 171 -0.32 -9.97 -20.19
C LEU A 171 -1.33 -9.24 -19.30
N LEU A 172 -1.78 -8.05 -19.69
CA LEU A 172 -2.78 -7.27 -18.93
C LEU A 172 -4.12 -8.00 -18.87
N ILE A 173 -4.59 -8.56 -19.99
CA ILE A 173 -5.82 -9.35 -20.04
C ILE A 173 -5.70 -10.60 -19.14
N ALA A 174 -4.56 -11.29 -19.18
CA ALA A 174 -4.31 -12.47 -18.36
C ALA A 174 -4.39 -12.14 -16.86
N ILE A 175 -3.83 -11.00 -16.43
CA ILE A 175 -3.93 -10.52 -15.03
C ILE A 175 -5.40 -10.28 -14.65
N ILE A 176 -6.17 -9.59 -15.51
CA ILE A 176 -7.60 -9.31 -15.25
C ILE A 176 -8.40 -10.61 -15.12
N LEU A 177 -8.24 -11.54 -16.07
CA LEU A 177 -8.96 -12.81 -16.07
C LEU A 177 -8.57 -13.68 -14.87
N ALA A 178 -7.27 -13.73 -14.54
CA ALA A 178 -6.78 -14.46 -13.38
C ALA A 178 -7.35 -13.91 -12.07
N ALA A 179 -7.35 -12.58 -11.87
CA ALA A 179 -7.91 -11.95 -10.69
C ALA A 179 -9.42 -12.19 -10.58
N ARG A 180 -10.18 -12.07 -11.68
CA ARG A 180 -11.62 -12.35 -11.70
C ARG A 180 -11.93 -13.80 -11.35
N LYS A 181 -11.16 -14.75 -11.88
CA LYS A 181 -11.33 -16.17 -11.59
C LYS A 181 -10.97 -16.46 -10.13
N ALA A 182 -9.88 -15.87 -9.63
CA ALA A 182 -9.43 -16.01 -8.25
C ALA A 182 -10.43 -15.46 -7.22
N ALA A 183 -11.25 -14.46 -7.59
CA ALA A 183 -12.28 -13.89 -6.71
C ALA A 183 -13.38 -14.90 -6.29
N VAL A 184 -13.51 -16.03 -6.99
CA VAL A 184 -14.56 -17.03 -6.73
C VAL A 184 -14.17 -18.01 -5.61
N ASP A 185 -12.87 -18.27 -5.44
CA ASP A 185 -12.38 -19.31 -4.52
C ASP A 185 -11.06 -18.89 -3.87
N ARG A 186 -11.04 -18.86 -2.53
CA ARG A 186 -9.85 -18.57 -1.70
C ARG A 186 -8.67 -19.48 -2.01
N GLN A 187 -8.90 -20.77 -2.30
CA GLN A 187 -7.85 -21.72 -2.66
C GLN A 187 -7.26 -21.40 -4.04
N LEU A 188 -8.09 -20.91 -4.96
CA LEU A 188 -7.62 -20.46 -6.26
C LEU A 188 -6.82 -19.16 -6.12
N LEU A 189 -7.26 -18.22 -5.29
CA LEU A 189 -6.54 -16.99 -4.98
C LEU A 189 -5.13 -17.28 -4.44
N LEU A 190 -5.03 -18.15 -3.43
CA LEU A 190 -3.76 -18.67 -2.88
C LEU A 190 -2.84 -19.25 -3.97
N ARG A 191 -3.38 -20.14 -4.82
CA ARG A 191 -2.59 -20.85 -5.84
C ARG A 191 -2.17 -19.98 -7.00
N VAL A 192 -2.96 -18.96 -7.35
CA VAL A 192 -2.69 -18.11 -8.52
C VAL A 192 -1.82 -16.92 -8.18
N PHE A 193 -2.02 -16.28 -7.02
CA PHE A 193 -1.38 -14.99 -6.69
C PHE A 193 0.15 -15.02 -6.76
N SER A 194 0.77 -15.91 -5.97
CA SER A 194 2.23 -15.99 -5.86
C SER A 194 2.93 -16.36 -7.19
N PRO A 195 2.54 -17.45 -7.91
CA PRO A 195 3.19 -17.78 -9.18
C PRO A 195 2.88 -16.77 -10.27
N LEU A 196 1.68 -16.19 -10.32
CA LEU A 196 1.36 -15.16 -11.32
C LEU A 196 2.19 -13.90 -11.09
N ARG A 197 2.36 -13.46 -9.84
CA ARG A 197 3.23 -12.33 -9.48
C ARG A 197 4.67 -12.54 -9.96
N VAL A 198 5.23 -13.72 -9.77
CA VAL A 198 6.59 -14.03 -10.25
C VAL A 198 6.61 -14.11 -11.79
N GLY A 199 5.64 -14.82 -12.39
CA GLY A 199 5.54 -14.99 -13.84
C GLY A 199 5.38 -13.67 -14.59
N MET A 200 4.60 -12.72 -14.07
CA MET A 200 4.43 -11.41 -14.69
C MET A 200 5.69 -10.55 -14.60
N LEU A 201 6.51 -10.68 -13.54
CA LEU A 201 7.80 -9.98 -13.45
C LEU A 201 8.76 -10.48 -14.53
N PHE A 202 8.82 -11.80 -14.76
CA PHE A 202 9.60 -12.36 -15.85
C PHE A 202 9.05 -11.98 -17.24
N ALA A 203 7.73 -11.96 -17.41
CA ALA A 203 7.12 -11.50 -18.65
C ALA A 203 7.44 -10.03 -18.93
N LEU A 204 7.36 -9.16 -17.90
CA LEU A 204 7.74 -7.76 -18.02
C LEU A 204 9.23 -7.59 -18.29
N PHE A 205 10.09 -8.41 -17.67
CA PHE A 205 11.54 -8.41 -17.91
C PHE A 205 11.85 -8.66 -19.39
N ILE A 206 11.23 -9.70 -19.97
CA ILE A 206 11.38 -10.02 -21.39
C ILE A 206 10.82 -8.88 -22.25
N LEU A 207 9.65 -8.33 -21.91
CA LEU A 207 9.04 -7.23 -22.66
C LEU A 207 9.93 -5.97 -22.66
N ILE A 208 10.55 -5.60 -21.54
CA ILE A 208 11.46 -4.45 -21.48
C ILE A 208 12.68 -4.68 -22.38
N LEU A 209 13.26 -5.88 -22.39
CA LEU A 209 14.38 -6.20 -23.27
C LEU A 209 13.99 -6.14 -24.75
N VAL A 210 12.82 -6.69 -25.11
CA VAL A 210 12.29 -6.64 -26.48
C VAL A 210 12.00 -5.20 -26.90
N GLN A 211 11.39 -4.39 -26.03
CA GLN A 211 11.17 -2.97 -26.29
C GLN A 211 12.48 -2.19 -26.41
N GLY A 212 13.49 -2.50 -25.59
CA GLY A 212 14.83 -1.95 -25.72
C GLY A 212 15.45 -2.25 -27.08
N ALA A 213 15.33 -3.48 -27.56
CA ALA A 213 15.78 -3.88 -28.89
C ALA A 213 15.02 -3.15 -30.01
N ILE A 214 13.69 -3.03 -29.91
CA ILE A 214 12.85 -2.26 -30.85
C ILE A 214 13.26 -0.79 -30.87
N ALA A 215 13.46 -0.17 -29.71
CA ALA A 215 13.84 1.23 -29.60
C ALA A 215 15.25 1.49 -30.17
N SER A 216 16.23 0.66 -29.82
CA SER A 216 17.60 0.75 -30.35
C SER A 216 17.64 0.53 -31.86
N TYR A 217 16.93 -0.48 -32.37
CA TYR A 217 16.90 -0.77 -33.80
C TYR A 217 16.10 0.26 -34.60
N GLY A 218 14.98 0.74 -34.05
CA GLY A 218 14.20 1.84 -34.61
C GLY A 218 15.00 3.15 -34.68
N ALA A 219 15.76 3.49 -33.63
CA ALA A 219 16.66 4.64 -33.64
C ALA A 219 17.73 4.50 -34.73
N TYR A 220 18.36 3.33 -34.86
CA TYR A 220 19.31 3.05 -35.94
C TYR A 220 18.70 3.26 -37.33
N ILE A 221 17.53 2.67 -37.59
CA ILE A 221 16.83 2.80 -38.87
C ILE A 221 16.48 4.27 -39.15
N PHE A 222 15.94 4.97 -38.15
CA PHE A 222 15.55 6.37 -38.29
C PHE A 222 16.76 7.27 -38.60
N GLU A 223 17.84 7.15 -37.83
CA GLU A 223 19.05 7.94 -38.05
C GLU A 223 19.71 7.66 -39.41
N ALA A 224 19.75 6.39 -39.82
CA ALA A 224 20.28 6.00 -41.14
C ALA A 224 19.41 6.56 -42.29
N THR A 225 18.10 6.60 -42.11
CA THR A 225 17.13 6.99 -43.15
C THR A 225 16.94 8.51 -43.25
N ALA A 226 16.73 9.19 -42.13
CA ALA A 226 16.35 10.60 -42.07
C ALA A 226 17.54 11.54 -41.83
N ILE A 227 18.51 11.12 -41.02
CA ILE A 227 19.66 11.97 -40.63
C ILE A 227 20.90 11.66 -41.49
N HIS A 228 20.93 10.47 -42.12
CA HIS A 228 22.07 9.94 -42.88
C HIS A 228 23.37 9.86 -42.06
N ARG A 229 23.25 9.85 -40.72
CA ARG A 229 24.37 9.73 -39.78
C ARG A 229 23.90 8.94 -38.57
N VAL A 230 24.62 7.86 -38.27
CA VAL A 230 24.33 6.99 -37.12
C VAL A 230 25.16 7.41 -35.91
N HIS A 231 24.48 7.75 -34.82
CA HIS A 231 25.06 8.07 -33.52
C HIS A 231 25.04 6.82 -32.64
N TRP A 232 26.09 6.00 -32.77
CA TRP A 232 26.24 4.75 -32.04
C TRP A 232 26.11 4.89 -30.51
N TYR A 233 26.48 6.05 -29.95
CA TYR A 233 26.33 6.33 -28.53
C TYR A 233 24.87 6.43 -28.08
N VAL A 234 23.95 6.93 -28.92
CA VAL A 234 22.50 6.99 -28.61
C VAL A 234 21.91 5.59 -28.60
N ILE A 235 22.20 4.80 -29.64
CA ILE A 235 21.73 3.41 -29.77
C ILE A 235 22.25 2.56 -28.60
N GLY A 236 23.53 2.71 -28.27
CA GLY A 236 24.18 2.05 -27.14
C GLY A 236 23.57 2.46 -25.80
N ALA A 237 23.30 3.76 -25.60
CA ALA A 237 22.66 4.25 -24.38
C ALA A 237 21.24 3.68 -24.18
N ILE A 238 20.44 3.56 -25.25
CA ILE A 238 19.10 2.94 -25.19
C ILE A 238 19.21 1.46 -24.83
N ALA A 239 20.11 0.72 -25.48
CA ALA A 239 20.28 -0.71 -25.25
C ALA A 239 20.76 -1.00 -23.81
N VAL A 240 21.79 -0.27 -23.35
CA VAL A 240 22.32 -0.39 -21.99
C VAL A 240 21.29 0.06 -20.96
N GLY A 241 20.55 1.15 -21.21
CA GLY A 241 19.49 1.63 -20.34
C GLY A 241 18.36 0.62 -20.18
N ALA A 242 17.91 -0.01 -21.26
CA ALA A 242 16.90 -1.06 -21.22
C ALA A 242 17.39 -2.31 -20.48
N PHE A 243 18.65 -2.71 -20.69
CA PHE A 243 19.25 -3.84 -19.98
C PHE A 243 19.33 -3.57 -18.48
N ILE A 244 19.92 -2.44 -18.07
CA ILE A 244 20.01 -2.06 -16.66
C ILE A 244 18.60 -1.95 -16.06
N GLY A 245 17.68 -1.27 -16.74
CA GLY A 245 16.29 -1.10 -16.28
C GLY A 245 15.54 -2.42 -16.10
N ALA A 246 15.72 -3.40 -17.00
CA ALA A 246 15.10 -4.71 -16.88
C ALA A 246 15.61 -5.45 -15.63
N PHE A 247 16.93 -5.45 -15.40
CA PHE A 247 17.53 -6.14 -14.26
C PHE A 247 17.20 -5.47 -12.93
N THR A 248 17.28 -4.12 -12.86
CA THR A 248 16.90 -3.38 -11.65
C THR A 248 15.42 -3.60 -11.31
N MET A 249 14.55 -3.62 -12.31
CA MET A 249 13.13 -3.94 -12.14
C MET A 249 12.92 -5.35 -11.58
N LEU A 250 13.58 -6.36 -12.17
CA LEU A 250 13.43 -7.75 -11.74
C LEU A 250 13.93 -7.96 -10.31
N GLU A 251 15.09 -7.40 -9.98
CA GLU A 251 15.67 -7.46 -8.64
C GLU A 251 14.75 -6.79 -7.61
N ALA A 252 14.28 -5.57 -7.90
CA ALA A 252 13.34 -4.85 -7.04
C ALA A 252 12.05 -5.67 -6.84
N GLY A 253 11.45 -6.16 -7.93
CA GLY A 253 10.21 -6.94 -7.89
C GLY A 253 10.30 -8.23 -7.07
N LEU A 254 11.43 -8.94 -7.17
CA LEU A 254 11.67 -10.18 -6.42
C LEU A 254 12.07 -9.93 -4.95
N SER A 255 12.66 -8.78 -4.64
CA SER A 255 13.08 -8.40 -3.28
C SER A 255 11.90 -8.02 -2.38
N ILE A 256 10.80 -7.54 -2.97
CA ILE A 256 9.60 -7.03 -2.29
C ILE A 256 9.01 -7.98 -1.22
N SER A 257 9.17 -9.31 -1.33
CA SER A 257 8.66 -10.25 -0.31
C SER A 257 9.70 -10.85 0.64
N LYS A 258 10.97 -10.44 0.60
CA LYS A 258 12.02 -11.11 1.39
C LYS A 258 12.13 -10.63 2.85
N ASN A 259 11.57 -9.48 3.19
CA ASN A 259 11.69 -8.87 4.53
C ASN A 259 10.32 -8.73 5.23
N LEU A 260 9.59 -9.83 5.36
CA LEU A 260 8.30 -9.89 6.06
C LEU A 260 8.45 -9.99 7.59
N SER A 261 9.44 -9.31 8.17
CA SER A 261 9.52 -9.21 9.63
C SER A 261 8.83 -7.92 10.08
N THR A 262 7.74 -8.04 10.83
CA THR A 262 7.07 -6.88 11.40
C THR A 262 7.76 -6.53 12.71
N SER A 263 8.28 -5.31 12.79
CA SER A 263 8.79 -4.77 14.06
C SER A 263 7.64 -4.13 14.81
N ILE A 264 7.37 -4.58 16.03
CA ILE A 264 6.30 -4.06 16.87
C ILE A 264 6.85 -3.69 18.24
N ILE A 265 6.27 -2.67 18.87
CA ILE A 265 6.56 -2.33 20.26
C ILE A 265 5.66 -3.21 21.12
N GLY A 266 6.27 -4.04 21.95
CA GLY A 266 5.52 -5.05 22.71
C GLY A 266 6.42 -5.98 23.51
N LYS A 267 5.83 -6.63 24.51
CA LYS A 267 6.49 -7.56 25.41
C LYS A 267 5.97 -8.97 25.11
N SER A 268 6.84 -9.84 24.63
CA SER A 268 6.54 -11.27 24.51
C SER A 268 6.44 -11.88 25.91
N VAL A 269 5.36 -12.61 26.17
CA VAL A 269 5.11 -13.24 27.48
C VAL A 269 5.13 -14.74 27.37
N SER A 270 5.86 -15.40 28.27
CA SER A 270 5.92 -16.86 28.33
C SER A 270 4.71 -17.45 29.08
N ARG A 271 4.46 -18.75 28.87
CA ARG A 271 3.41 -19.49 29.57
C ARG A 271 3.57 -19.43 31.09
N ASP A 272 4.81 -19.57 31.57
CA ASP A 272 5.12 -19.57 33.00
C ASP A 272 4.85 -18.21 33.66
N GLN A 273 5.02 -17.11 32.91
CA GLN A 273 4.76 -15.75 33.40
C GLN A 273 3.26 -15.40 33.41
N GLN A 274 2.49 -15.90 32.44
CA GLN A 274 1.11 -15.48 32.20
C GLN A 274 0.17 -16.67 32.03
N GLN A 275 0.19 -17.60 32.99
CA GLN A 275 -0.53 -18.88 32.88
C GLN A 275 -2.04 -18.72 32.66
N THR A 276 -2.69 -17.76 33.35
CA THR A 276 -4.12 -17.48 33.22
C THR A 276 -4.49 -17.06 31.80
N LEU A 277 -3.77 -16.09 31.25
CA LEU A 277 -3.94 -15.61 29.88
C LEU A 277 -3.72 -16.73 28.85
N TRP A 278 -2.62 -17.47 28.98
CA TRP A 278 -2.29 -18.57 28.06
C TRP A 278 -3.35 -19.68 28.08
N ASN A 279 -3.79 -20.11 29.26
CA ASN A 279 -4.85 -21.10 29.38
C ASN A 279 -6.16 -20.61 28.75
N HIS A 280 -6.52 -19.34 28.97
CA HIS A 280 -7.72 -18.74 28.38
C HIS A 280 -7.68 -18.77 26.85
N VAL A 281 -6.56 -18.39 26.24
CA VAL A 281 -6.37 -18.44 24.77
C VAL A 281 -6.41 -19.88 24.25
N GLU A 282 -5.75 -20.82 24.93
CA GLU A 282 -5.76 -22.24 24.55
C GLU A 282 -7.16 -22.87 24.64
N GLU A 283 -7.95 -22.49 25.64
CA GLU A 283 -9.34 -22.95 25.77
C GLU A 283 -10.21 -22.43 24.62
N ILE A 284 -10.04 -21.18 24.20
CA ILE A 284 -10.72 -20.60 23.05
C ILE A 284 -10.33 -21.35 21.77
N ALA A 285 -9.03 -21.55 21.53
CA ALA A 285 -8.52 -22.31 20.38
C ALA A 285 -9.13 -23.71 20.34
N LYS A 286 -9.18 -24.39 21.50
CA LYS A 286 -9.76 -25.73 21.64
C LYS A 286 -11.27 -25.74 21.35
N LYS A 287 -12.04 -24.78 21.86
CA LYS A 287 -13.49 -24.64 21.57
C LYS A 287 -13.75 -24.48 20.07
N LEU A 288 -12.89 -23.74 19.37
CA LEU A 288 -13.01 -23.50 17.94
C LEU A 288 -12.48 -24.63 17.07
N GLY A 289 -11.64 -25.52 17.60
CA GLY A 289 -10.84 -26.44 16.79
C GLY A 289 -9.80 -25.71 15.93
N ALA A 290 -9.33 -24.55 16.39
CA ALA A 290 -8.28 -23.77 15.76
C ALA A 290 -6.90 -24.14 16.35
N THR A 291 -5.83 -23.85 15.60
CA THR A 291 -4.46 -24.00 16.11
C THR A 291 -4.18 -22.86 17.09
N PRO A 292 -3.73 -23.14 18.33
CA PRO A 292 -3.36 -22.07 19.27
C PRO A 292 -2.12 -21.30 18.75
N PRO A 293 -2.00 -20.00 19.08
CA PRO A 293 -0.85 -19.22 18.66
C PRO A 293 0.44 -19.74 19.30
N ASN A 294 1.57 -19.59 18.61
CA ASN A 294 2.88 -19.97 19.14
C ASN A 294 3.40 -18.97 20.17
N ASN A 295 3.05 -17.69 20.01
CA ASN A 295 3.54 -16.60 20.84
C ASN A 295 2.38 -15.66 21.23
N ILE A 296 2.44 -15.07 22.42
CA ILE A 296 1.58 -13.96 22.84
C ILE A 296 2.46 -12.75 23.11
N VAL A 297 2.12 -11.63 22.48
CA VAL A 297 2.77 -10.33 22.70
C VAL A 297 1.74 -9.35 23.25
N LEU A 298 2.08 -8.72 24.38
CA LEU A 298 1.31 -7.63 24.96
C LEU A 298 1.87 -6.30 24.46
N GLY A 299 1.02 -5.34 24.14
CA GLY A 299 1.46 -4.00 23.73
C GLY A 299 0.41 -2.92 23.97
N LEU A 300 0.76 -1.69 23.59
CA LEU A 300 -0.06 -0.50 23.84
C LEU A 300 -0.80 0.01 22.59
N GLU A 301 -0.46 -0.47 21.41
CA GLU A 301 -1.21 -0.14 20.20
C GLU A 301 -2.65 -0.66 20.35
N PRO A 302 -3.68 0.15 20.05
CA PRO A 302 -5.08 -0.17 20.33
C PRO A 302 -5.64 -1.13 19.28
N ASN A 303 -5.08 -2.33 19.20
CA ASN A 303 -5.50 -3.35 18.26
C ASN A 303 -5.31 -4.78 18.79
N PHE A 304 -6.11 -5.72 18.29
CA PHE A 304 -5.95 -7.16 18.50
C PHE A 304 -5.73 -7.81 17.14
N TYR A 305 -4.75 -8.71 17.02
CA TYR A 305 -4.53 -9.44 15.78
C TYR A 305 -3.73 -10.71 15.96
N VAL A 306 -3.86 -11.65 15.02
CA VAL A 306 -2.93 -12.78 14.88
C VAL A 306 -2.18 -12.69 13.57
N THR A 307 -0.85 -12.77 13.63
CA THR A 307 0.02 -12.75 12.45
C THR A 307 0.86 -14.01 12.35
N ALA A 308 1.08 -14.47 11.11
CA ALA A 308 1.98 -15.56 10.78
C ALA A 308 3.39 -15.08 10.38
N SER A 309 3.55 -13.77 10.20
CA SER A 309 4.82 -13.14 9.89
C SER A 309 5.75 -13.20 11.08
N GLU A 310 7.06 -13.18 10.82
CA GLU A 310 8.07 -13.07 11.86
C GLU A 310 7.87 -11.75 12.63
N VAL A 311 7.73 -11.82 13.95
CA VAL A 311 7.52 -10.63 14.80
C VAL A 311 8.78 -10.31 15.57
N LYS A 312 9.29 -9.09 15.41
CA LYS A 312 10.43 -8.58 16.19
C LYS A 312 9.92 -7.56 17.19
N THR A 313 10.02 -7.88 18.47
CA THR A 313 9.63 -6.96 19.55
C THR A 313 10.71 -5.91 19.78
N TYR A 314 10.34 -4.64 19.87
CA TYR A 314 11.23 -3.53 20.24
C TYR A 314 10.94 -3.05 21.67
N PRO A 315 11.98 -2.77 22.50
CA PRO A 315 13.41 -2.99 22.31
C PRO A 315 13.78 -4.43 22.67
N GLY A 316 14.15 -5.25 21.68
CA GLY A 316 14.56 -6.62 21.95
C GLY A 316 15.07 -7.34 20.68
N PRO A 317 16.04 -8.26 20.81
CA PRO A 317 16.53 -9.04 19.68
C PRO A 317 15.66 -10.28 19.39
N VAL A 318 14.62 -10.55 20.19
CA VAL A 318 13.88 -11.81 20.13
C VAL A 318 12.88 -11.76 18.98
N SER A 319 13.28 -12.39 17.89
CA SER A 319 12.38 -12.72 16.79
C SER A 319 11.47 -13.88 17.21
N GLN A 320 10.16 -13.64 17.15
CA GLN A 320 9.12 -14.64 17.35
C GLN A 320 8.78 -15.27 16.01
N THR A 321 8.91 -16.59 15.92
CA THR A 321 8.57 -17.37 14.72
C THR A 321 7.26 -18.10 14.92
N GLY A 322 6.56 -18.39 13.81
CA GLY A 322 5.23 -18.97 13.86
C GLY A 322 4.14 -17.93 14.07
N THR A 323 3.00 -18.35 14.60
CA THR A 323 1.84 -17.48 14.80
C THR A 323 1.97 -16.69 16.10
N THR A 324 1.73 -15.38 16.03
CA THR A 324 1.82 -14.47 17.18
C THR A 324 0.48 -13.77 17.37
N LEU A 325 -0.12 -13.93 18.54
CA LEU A 325 -1.29 -13.17 18.99
C LEU A 325 -0.82 -11.89 19.69
N TYR A 326 -1.20 -10.74 19.15
CA TYR A 326 -0.99 -9.44 19.76
C TYR A 326 -2.23 -9.01 20.54
N LEU A 327 -2.03 -8.62 21.80
CA LEU A 327 -3.09 -8.13 22.68
C LEU A 327 -2.80 -6.71 23.17
N SER A 328 -3.76 -5.82 22.95
CA SER A 328 -3.71 -4.44 23.41
C SER A 328 -4.14 -4.30 24.87
N LEU A 329 -3.22 -3.92 25.75
CA LEU A 329 -3.54 -3.66 27.16
C LEU A 329 -4.52 -2.49 27.35
N PRO A 330 -4.39 -1.35 26.63
CA PRO A 330 -5.35 -0.26 26.72
C PRO A 330 -6.78 -0.69 26.36
N LEU A 331 -6.96 -1.52 25.33
CA LEU A 331 -8.29 -2.04 25.00
C LEU A 331 -8.77 -3.10 26.01
N MET A 332 -7.87 -3.93 26.54
CA MET A 332 -8.24 -4.89 27.59
C MET A 332 -8.76 -4.20 28.85
N ARG A 333 -8.35 -2.95 29.13
CA ARG A 333 -8.87 -2.14 30.25
C ARG A 333 -10.31 -1.69 30.07
N ILE A 334 -10.85 -1.72 28.86
CA ILE A 334 -12.23 -1.30 28.56
C ILE A 334 -13.13 -2.45 28.14
N LEU A 335 -12.56 -3.61 27.79
CA LEU A 335 -13.31 -4.81 27.42
C LEU A 335 -13.51 -5.75 28.62
N SER A 336 -14.67 -6.39 28.67
CA SER A 336 -14.94 -7.49 29.60
C SER A 336 -14.28 -8.80 29.15
N VAL A 337 -14.17 -9.79 30.03
CA VAL A 337 -13.61 -11.11 29.66
C VAL A 337 -14.41 -11.77 28.52
N PRO A 338 -15.76 -11.78 28.50
CA PRO A 338 -16.52 -12.30 27.36
C PRO A 338 -16.29 -11.52 26.06
N GLU A 339 -16.18 -10.19 26.12
CA GLU A 339 -15.87 -9.34 24.95
C GLU A 339 -14.49 -9.68 24.39
N LEU A 340 -13.44 -9.74 25.22
CA LEU A 340 -12.11 -10.15 24.78
C LEU A 340 -12.11 -11.59 24.23
N SER A 341 -12.85 -12.50 24.85
CA SER A 341 -12.96 -13.89 24.38
C SER A 341 -13.59 -13.98 23.00
N ALA A 342 -14.57 -13.11 22.71
CA ALA A 342 -15.20 -13.01 21.40
C ALA A 342 -14.20 -12.49 20.35
N VAL A 343 -13.42 -11.45 20.70
CA VAL A 343 -12.36 -10.90 19.83
C VAL A 343 -11.27 -11.95 19.56
N ILE A 344 -10.73 -12.60 20.59
CA ILE A 344 -9.73 -13.68 20.41
C ILE A 344 -10.33 -14.83 19.58
N GLY A 345 -11.60 -15.16 19.81
CA GLY A 345 -12.30 -16.18 19.01
C GLY A 345 -12.46 -15.79 17.54
N HIS A 346 -12.67 -14.51 17.25
CA HIS A 346 -12.66 -13.96 15.90
C HIS A 346 -11.26 -14.10 15.28
N GLU A 347 -10.22 -13.62 15.97
CA GLU A 347 -8.83 -13.70 15.49
C GLU A 347 -8.38 -15.14 15.19
N LEU A 348 -8.68 -16.08 16.09
CA LEU A 348 -8.38 -17.50 15.90
C LEU A 348 -9.29 -18.17 14.86
N GLY A 349 -10.46 -17.59 14.57
CA GLY A 349 -11.34 -18.00 13.49
C GLY A 349 -10.65 -18.00 12.12
N HIS A 350 -9.74 -17.04 11.89
CA HIS A 350 -8.91 -17.00 10.68
C HIS A 350 -7.88 -18.12 10.58
N PHE A 351 -7.63 -18.86 11.66
CA PHE A 351 -6.66 -19.96 11.73
C PHE A 351 -7.35 -21.32 11.85
N ARG A 352 -8.60 -21.43 11.40
CA ARG A 352 -9.37 -22.69 11.37
C ARG A 352 -9.50 -23.26 9.94
N GLY A 353 -9.25 -24.55 9.80
CA GLY A 353 -9.54 -25.31 8.57
C GLY A 353 -8.84 -24.77 7.33
N GLN A 354 -9.61 -24.38 6.31
CA GLN A 354 -9.06 -23.85 5.06
C GLN A 354 -8.56 -22.40 5.18
N ASP A 355 -8.96 -21.67 6.24
CA ASP A 355 -8.52 -20.29 6.46
C ASP A 355 -7.10 -20.24 7.02
N THR A 356 -6.63 -21.30 7.68
CA THR A 356 -5.25 -21.42 8.15
C THR A 356 -4.24 -21.30 7.01
N ASP A 357 -4.42 -22.02 5.90
CA ASP A 357 -3.51 -21.96 4.74
C ASP A 357 -3.51 -20.56 4.10
N PHE A 358 -4.69 -19.91 4.09
CA PHE A 358 -4.85 -18.55 3.59
C PHE A 358 -4.07 -17.54 4.43
N SER A 359 -4.26 -17.59 5.75
CA SER A 359 -3.62 -16.72 6.74
C SER A 359 -2.11 -16.94 6.83
N LEU A 360 -1.63 -18.18 6.68
CA LEU A 360 -0.21 -18.50 6.76
C LEU A 360 0.57 -18.21 5.46
N ARG A 361 -0.07 -18.27 4.29
CA ARG A 361 0.66 -18.27 2.99
C ARG A 361 0.28 -17.15 2.03
N PHE A 362 -0.98 -16.75 1.96
CA PHE A 362 -1.40 -15.68 1.05
C PHE A 362 -1.14 -14.31 1.67
N TYR A 363 -1.71 -14.07 2.85
CA TYR A 363 -1.72 -12.72 3.43
C TYR A 363 -0.34 -12.13 3.69
N PRO A 364 0.65 -12.84 4.26
CA PRO A 364 1.96 -12.27 4.46
C PRO A 364 2.56 -11.76 3.14
N ILE A 365 2.47 -12.56 2.07
CA ILE A 365 2.98 -12.17 0.75
C ILE A 365 2.20 -10.99 0.18
N TYR A 366 0.86 -11.01 0.28
CA TYR A 366 0.00 -9.94 -0.21
C TYR A 366 0.26 -8.61 0.52
N ALA A 367 0.22 -8.62 1.84
CA ALA A 367 0.44 -7.45 2.69
C ALA A 367 1.84 -6.86 2.53
N GLY A 368 2.89 -7.70 2.54
CA GLY A 368 4.25 -7.22 2.30
C GLY A 368 4.43 -6.67 0.89
N THR A 369 3.76 -7.25 -0.12
CA THR A 369 3.78 -6.70 -1.48
C THR A 369 3.09 -5.33 -1.54
N ALA A 370 1.98 -5.14 -0.83
CA ALA A 370 1.29 -3.86 -0.73
C ALA A 370 2.15 -2.80 -0.01
N GLN A 371 2.76 -3.15 1.11
CA GLN A 371 3.61 -2.26 1.90
C GLN A 371 4.86 -1.84 1.11
N ALA A 372 5.53 -2.77 0.45
CA ALA A 372 6.70 -2.44 -0.35
C ALA A 372 6.34 -1.56 -1.56
N LEU A 373 5.20 -1.80 -2.19
CA LEU A 373 4.70 -0.93 -3.26
C LEU A 373 4.40 0.48 -2.74
N GLN A 374 3.86 0.61 -1.53
CA GLN A 374 3.66 1.91 -0.90
C GLN A 374 5.00 2.60 -0.61
N ALA A 375 5.98 1.89 -0.07
CA ALA A 375 7.33 2.41 0.17
C ALA A 375 8.07 2.82 -1.12
N LEU A 376 7.74 2.22 -2.27
CA LEU A 376 8.28 2.65 -3.57
C LEU A 376 7.61 3.91 -4.13
N ASN A 377 6.36 4.17 -3.73
CA ASN A 377 5.60 5.35 -4.17
C ASN A 377 5.76 6.56 -3.24
N SER A 378 6.41 6.38 -2.08
CA SER A 378 6.67 7.41 -1.08
C SER A 378 8.18 7.53 -0.88
N ASP A 379 8.76 8.73 -0.95
CA ASP A 379 10.03 8.93 -0.24
C ASP A 379 9.70 8.87 1.26
N GLY A 380 10.57 8.30 2.09
CA GLY A 380 10.31 7.92 3.49
C GLY A 380 9.71 8.98 4.44
N ASP A 381 9.51 10.21 3.97
CA ASP A 381 8.85 11.33 4.64
C ASP A 381 7.43 11.66 4.08
N GLY A 382 6.82 10.78 3.28
CA GLY A 382 5.50 11.03 2.67
C GLY A 382 5.50 12.01 1.49
N LYS A 383 6.69 12.35 0.96
CA LYS A 383 6.84 13.23 -0.21
C LYS A 383 6.81 12.43 -1.52
N PRO A 384 6.26 13.02 -2.61
CA PRO A 384 6.45 12.47 -3.95
C PRO A 384 7.94 12.40 -4.28
N GLN A 385 8.37 11.26 -4.84
CA GLN A 385 9.77 10.95 -5.10
C GLN A 385 10.51 12.04 -5.90
N GLU A 386 11.71 12.44 -5.46
CA GLU A 386 12.60 13.25 -6.30
C GLU A 386 12.99 12.45 -7.57
N PHE A 387 12.64 12.99 -8.75
CA PHE A 387 12.86 12.36 -10.05
C PHE A 387 14.37 12.25 -10.39
N GLY A 388 15.04 11.20 -9.93
CA GLY A 388 16.41 10.82 -10.34
C GLY A 388 16.43 9.72 -11.42
N LEU A 389 17.54 9.54 -12.15
CA LEU A 389 17.66 8.50 -13.21
C LEU A 389 17.37 7.06 -12.73
N LYS A 390 17.59 6.76 -11.44
CA LYS A 390 17.22 5.46 -10.83
C LYS A 390 15.70 5.28 -10.68
N SER A 391 14.94 6.36 -10.48
CA SER A 391 13.48 6.32 -10.34
C SER A 391 12.79 5.94 -11.66
N ILE A 392 13.35 6.36 -12.82
CA ILE A 392 12.80 6.06 -14.15
C ILE A 392 12.77 4.55 -14.43
N GLY A 393 13.80 3.81 -14.01
CA GLY A 393 13.86 2.36 -14.20
C GLY A 393 12.83 1.58 -13.40
N LEU A 394 12.30 2.17 -12.32
CA LEU A 394 11.31 1.53 -11.43
C LEU A 394 9.87 1.77 -11.89
N ILE A 395 9.60 2.79 -12.72
CA ILE A 395 8.24 3.13 -13.19
C ILE A 395 7.52 1.94 -13.84
N PRO A 396 8.13 1.14 -14.76
CA PRO A 396 7.43 -0.01 -15.33
C PRO A 396 7.05 -1.05 -14.26
N ALA A 397 7.94 -1.27 -13.29
CA ALA A 397 7.74 -2.20 -12.18
C ALA A 397 6.58 -1.77 -11.29
N THR A 398 6.62 -0.51 -10.85
CA THR A 398 5.63 0.06 -9.92
C THR A 398 4.27 0.19 -10.59
N ALA A 399 4.20 0.59 -11.87
CA ALA A 399 2.96 0.67 -12.62
C ALA A 399 2.30 -0.72 -12.77
N LEU A 400 3.06 -1.72 -13.24
CA LEU A 400 2.52 -3.06 -13.44
C LEU A 400 2.16 -3.74 -12.12
N LEU A 401 2.98 -3.58 -11.07
CA LEU A 401 2.67 -4.11 -9.75
C LEU A 401 1.47 -3.41 -9.13
N SER A 402 1.33 -2.10 -9.29
CA SER A 402 0.14 -1.35 -8.84
C SER A 402 -1.13 -1.81 -9.55
N PHE A 403 -1.05 -2.04 -10.86
CA PHE A 403 -2.16 -2.59 -11.62
C PHE A 403 -2.54 -3.99 -11.12
N PHE A 404 -1.55 -4.89 -10.98
CA PHE A 404 -1.76 -6.23 -10.43
C PHE A 404 -2.40 -6.20 -9.05
N MET A 405 -1.83 -5.42 -8.12
CA MET A 405 -2.38 -5.29 -6.76
C MET A 405 -3.80 -4.72 -6.78
N GLY A 406 -4.11 -3.75 -7.64
CA GLY A 406 -5.47 -3.23 -7.80
C GLY A 406 -6.47 -4.29 -8.28
N GLN A 407 -6.08 -5.14 -9.22
CA GLN A 407 -6.93 -6.24 -9.69
C GLN A 407 -7.18 -7.30 -8.61
N PHE A 408 -6.14 -7.66 -7.85
CA PHE A 408 -6.25 -8.64 -6.78
C PHE A 408 -6.90 -8.09 -5.51
N ALA A 409 -6.84 -6.79 -5.25
CA ALA A 409 -7.52 -6.16 -4.12
C ALA A 409 -9.05 -6.30 -4.21
N LYS A 410 -9.63 -6.34 -5.41
CA LYS A 410 -11.08 -6.58 -5.59
C LYS A 410 -11.46 -8.01 -5.22
N ALA A 411 -10.63 -8.97 -5.64
CA ALA A 411 -10.80 -10.39 -5.32
C ALA A 411 -10.63 -10.62 -3.81
N GLU A 412 -9.58 -10.03 -3.24
CA GLU A 412 -9.25 -10.09 -1.82
C GLU A 412 -10.37 -9.48 -0.97
N ARG A 413 -10.88 -8.27 -1.27
CA ARG A 413 -12.02 -7.69 -0.51
C ARG A 413 -13.28 -8.54 -0.51
N THR A 414 -13.58 -9.21 -1.63
CA THR A 414 -14.77 -10.06 -1.74
C THR A 414 -14.63 -11.29 -0.84
N ILE A 415 -13.48 -11.97 -0.92
CA ILE A 415 -13.18 -13.16 -0.12
C ILE A 415 -12.97 -12.78 1.37
N GLY A 416 -12.33 -11.64 1.62
CA GLY A 416 -12.08 -11.06 2.94
C GLY A 416 -13.39 -10.83 3.66
N ARG A 417 -14.36 -10.14 3.04
CA ARG A 417 -15.69 -9.92 3.65
C ARG A 417 -16.35 -11.22 4.12
N ASP A 418 -16.38 -12.26 3.28
CA ASP A 418 -17.02 -13.52 3.66
C ASP A 418 -16.25 -14.21 4.80
N ARG A 419 -14.92 -14.12 4.80
CA ARG A 419 -14.06 -14.66 5.87
C ARG A 419 -14.22 -13.92 7.19
N GLU A 420 -14.38 -12.61 7.14
CA GLU A 420 -14.65 -11.74 8.30
C GLU A 420 -15.98 -12.10 8.97
N LEU A 421 -17.04 -12.31 8.20
CA LEU A 421 -18.33 -12.74 8.75
C LEU A 421 -18.29 -14.17 9.33
N GLU A 422 -17.49 -15.07 8.77
CA GLU A 422 -17.28 -16.40 9.35
C GLU A 422 -16.42 -16.36 10.62
N ALA A 423 -15.42 -15.47 10.68
CA ALA A 423 -14.65 -15.20 11.88
C ALA A 423 -15.53 -14.57 12.98
N ASP A 424 -16.47 -13.70 12.62
CA ASP A 424 -17.46 -13.16 13.56
C ASP A 424 -18.34 -14.25 14.17
N LYS A 425 -18.81 -15.20 13.34
CA LYS A 425 -19.54 -16.38 13.85
C LYS A 425 -18.67 -17.22 14.77
N ALA A 426 -17.38 -17.37 14.48
CA ALA A 426 -16.44 -18.09 15.34
C ALA A 426 -16.30 -17.38 16.69
N GLY A 427 -16.03 -16.08 16.70
CA GLY A 427 -15.95 -15.26 17.92
C GLY A 427 -17.24 -15.31 18.75
N ALA A 428 -18.40 -15.16 18.11
CA ALA A 428 -19.69 -15.26 18.76
C ALA A 428 -19.96 -16.64 19.37
N SER A 429 -19.48 -17.73 18.74
CA SER A 429 -19.65 -19.10 19.26
C SER A 429 -18.83 -19.41 20.51
N VAL A 430 -17.74 -18.65 20.75
CA VAL A 430 -16.88 -18.80 21.93
C VAL A 430 -17.45 -18.11 23.16
N ALA A 431 -18.10 -16.95 22.94
CA ALA A 431 -18.70 -16.13 23.99
C ALA A 431 -20.19 -15.90 23.71
N SER A 432 -20.55 -14.82 22.99
CA SER A 432 -21.89 -14.58 22.48
C SER A 432 -21.86 -13.57 21.33
N SER A 433 -22.92 -13.52 20.52
CA SER A 433 -23.10 -12.50 19.49
C SER A 433 -23.11 -11.08 20.07
N SER A 434 -23.72 -10.91 21.25
CA SER A 434 -23.77 -9.62 21.95
C SER A 434 -22.38 -9.20 22.41
N ALA A 435 -21.60 -10.11 23.00
CA ALA A 435 -20.24 -9.80 23.45
C ALA A 435 -19.32 -9.38 22.29
N LEU A 436 -19.43 -10.05 21.14
CA LEU A 436 -18.70 -9.64 19.94
C LEU A 436 -19.17 -8.27 19.45
N ALA A 437 -20.48 -8.08 19.28
CA ALA A 437 -21.07 -6.82 18.84
C ALA A 437 -20.65 -5.62 19.72
N THR A 438 -20.77 -5.77 21.05
CA THR A 438 -20.34 -4.77 22.03
C THR A 438 -18.84 -4.49 21.90
N SER A 439 -18.00 -5.51 21.73
CA SER A 439 -16.56 -5.32 21.55
C SER A 439 -16.22 -4.52 20.27
N LEU A 440 -16.92 -4.78 19.15
CA LEU A 440 -16.72 -4.06 17.89
C LEU A 440 -17.06 -2.58 18.06
N ILE A 441 -18.18 -2.28 18.72
CA ILE A 441 -18.61 -0.90 18.98
C ILE A 441 -17.61 -0.19 19.90
N LYS A 442 -17.20 -0.83 21.00
CA LYS A 442 -16.24 -0.26 21.96
C LYS A 442 -14.88 -0.01 21.32
N VAL A 443 -14.34 -0.95 20.55
CA VAL A 443 -13.06 -0.77 19.86
C VAL A 443 -13.15 0.38 18.86
N ALA A 444 -14.21 0.44 18.05
CA ALA A 444 -14.42 1.52 17.08
C ALA A 444 -14.57 2.90 17.76
N ALA A 445 -15.25 2.96 18.91
CA ALA A 445 -15.46 4.20 19.66
C ALA A 445 -14.16 4.70 20.32
N TYR A 446 -13.41 3.79 20.95
CA TYR A 446 -12.40 4.16 21.95
C TYR A 446 -10.96 4.03 21.46
N ALA A 447 -10.67 3.15 20.49
CA ALA A 447 -9.32 3.02 19.93
C ALA A 447 -8.73 4.35 19.41
N PRO A 448 -9.51 5.27 18.78
CA PRO A 448 -8.99 6.56 18.33
C PRO A 448 -8.39 7.44 19.45
N ALA A 449 -8.78 7.25 20.72
CA ALA A 449 -8.21 8.03 21.83
C ALA A 449 -6.71 7.79 22.02
N TRP A 450 -6.16 6.68 21.52
CA TRP A 450 -4.72 6.40 21.57
C TRP A 450 -3.88 7.42 20.81
N SER A 451 -4.38 7.97 19.69
CA SER A 451 -3.63 8.97 18.92
C SER A 451 -3.38 10.24 19.74
N LEU A 452 -4.36 10.65 20.54
CA LEU A 452 -4.24 11.78 21.46
C LEU A 452 -3.16 11.54 22.52
N ILE A 453 -3.11 10.33 23.07
CA ILE A 453 -2.11 9.93 24.07
C ILE A 453 -0.73 9.89 23.42
N ARG A 454 -0.62 9.36 22.20
CA ARG A 454 0.63 9.33 21.45
C ARG A 454 1.14 10.74 21.15
N SER A 455 0.26 11.67 20.78
CA SER A 455 0.62 13.09 20.63
C SER A 455 1.08 13.69 21.97
N ALA A 456 0.39 13.40 23.07
CA ALA A 456 0.79 13.87 24.39
C ALA A 456 2.15 13.30 24.83
N MET A 457 2.44 12.02 24.54
CA MET A 457 3.75 11.40 24.79
C MET A 457 4.86 12.14 24.04
N VAL A 458 4.62 12.47 22.77
CA VAL A 458 5.57 13.24 21.95
C VAL A 458 5.84 14.62 22.56
N GLU A 459 4.79 15.36 22.93
CA GLU A 459 4.89 16.68 23.56
C GLU A 459 5.69 16.60 24.88
N ALA A 460 5.35 15.65 25.75
CA ALA A 460 6.06 15.44 27.01
C ALA A 460 7.56 15.17 26.78
N LEU A 461 7.91 14.30 25.82
CA LEU A 461 9.31 13.99 25.50
C LEU A 461 10.07 15.19 24.91
N GLN A 462 9.40 16.10 24.19
CA GLN A 462 10.02 17.33 23.71
C GLN A 462 10.39 18.26 24.88
N GLU A 463 9.59 18.25 25.94
CA GLU A 463 9.84 18.93 27.20
C GLU A 463 10.81 18.17 28.13
N GLN A 464 11.33 17.01 27.72
CA GLN A 464 12.16 16.10 28.56
C GLN A 464 11.41 15.53 29.79
N LYS A 465 10.10 15.34 29.64
CA LYS A 465 9.20 14.63 30.56
C LYS A 465 8.78 13.29 29.96
N ALA A 466 8.22 12.41 30.77
CA ALA A 466 7.64 11.16 30.31
C ALA A 466 6.44 10.77 31.16
N TYR A 467 5.45 10.11 30.57
CA TYR A 467 4.37 9.48 31.34
C TYR A 467 4.82 8.14 31.94
N GLN A 468 4.26 7.78 33.09
CA GLN A 468 4.56 6.50 33.74
C GLN A 468 3.77 5.34 33.12
N ASN A 469 2.44 5.48 33.01
CA ASN A 469 1.57 4.43 32.49
C ASN A 469 0.49 5.00 31.55
N THR A 470 0.74 4.90 30.25
CA THR A 470 -0.16 5.43 29.21
C THR A 470 -1.37 4.55 28.95
N SER A 471 -1.35 3.28 29.37
CA SER A 471 -2.53 2.40 29.34
C SER A 471 -3.56 2.82 30.39
N SER A 472 -3.11 3.17 31.60
CA SER A 472 -3.97 3.74 32.63
C SER A 472 -4.51 5.11 32.22
N MET A 473 -3.66 5.97 31.65
CA MET A 473 -4.09 7.26 31.09
C MET A 473 -5.17 7.09 30.00
N PHE A 474 -5.04 6.10 29.11
CA PHE A 474 -6.05 5.77 28.11
C PHE A 474 -7.39 5.44 28.75
N HIS A 475 -7.36 4.57 29.76
CA HIS A 475 -8.55 4.17 30.49
C HIS A 475 -9.26 5.37 31.14
N GLU A 476 -8.53 6.27 31.80
CA GLU A 476 -9.09 7.47 32.41
C GLU A 476 -9.75 8.41 31.39
N ILE A 477 -9.07 8.66 30.26
CA ILE A 477 -9.59 9.49 29.17
C ILE A 477 -10.88 8.90 28.62
N VAL A 478 -10.90 7.58 28.37
CA VAL A 478 -12.04 6.89 27.80
C VAL A 478 -13.22 6.86 28.77
N VAL A 479 -13.00 6.59 30.05
CA VAL A 479 -14.05 6.64 31.08
C VAL A 479 -14.65 8.03 31.18
N LYS A 480 -13.83 9.08 31.20
CA LYS A 480 -14.28 10.47 31.30
C LYS A 480 -15.06 10.95 30.06
N ASN A 481 -14.72 10.41 28.89
CA ASN A 481 -15.32 10.80 27.60
C ASN A 481 -16.38 9.81 27.09
N SER A 482 -16.86 8.87 27.92
CA SER A 482 -17.87 7.87 27.58
C SER A 482 -19.31 8.42 27.45
N LYS A 483 -19.47 9.55 26.75
CA LYS A 483 -20.75 10.20 26.50
C LYS A 483 -21.38 9.67 25.19
N SER A 484 -22.67 9.93 24.99
CA SER A 484 -23.43 9.40 23.84
C SER A 484 -22.84 9.79 22.48
N GLU A 485 -22.24 10.97 22.39
CA GLU A 485 -21.74 11.54 21.13
C GLU A 485 -20.57 10.73 20.52
N ILE A 486 -19.85 9.94 21.32
CA ILE A 486 -18.75 9.11 20.80
C ILE A 486 -19.26 7.96 19.93
N PHE A 487 -20.54 7.59 20.08
CA PHE A 487 -21.16 6.50 19.31
C PHE A 487 -21.77 6.98 17.98
N ASP A 488 -21.80 8.29 17.75
CA ASP A 488 -22.33 8.87 16.52
C ASP A 488 -21.49 8.45 15.31
N GLY A 489 -22.14 7.86 14.30
CA GLY A 489 -21.47 7.44 13.06
C GLY A 489 -20.59 6.19 13.16
N ILE A 490 -20.62 5.45 14.29
CA ILE A 490 -19.87 4.19 14.44
C ILE A 490 -20.35 3.10 13.50
N GLY A 491 -21.62 3.06 13.09
CA GLY A 491 -22.10 2.06 12.12
C GLY A 491 -21.26 2.04 10.82
N ALA A 492 -20.84 3.23 10.36
CA ALA A 492 -20.00 3.40 9.18
C ALA A 492 -18.49 3.23 9.45
N SER A 493 -18.08 2.93 10.69
CA SER A 493 -16.68 2.68 11.02
C SER A 493 -16.19 1.37 10.41
N VAL A 494 -14.92 1.35 10.04
CA VAL A 494 -14.19 0.15 9.62
C VAL A 494 -13.03 0.00 10.57
N ALA A 495 -12.90 -1.16 11.22
CA ALA A 495 -11.80 -1.44 12.12
C ALA A 495 -10.46 -1.32 11.37
N VAL A 496 -9.50 -0.64 11.99
CA VAL A 496 -8.15 -0.48 11.42
C VAL A 496 -7.34 -1.71 11.78
N HIS A 497 -7.04 -2.53 10.77
CA HIS A 497 -6.16 -3.68 10.92
C HIS A 497 -4.93 -3.50 10.04
N PRO A 498 -3.70 -3.79 10.54
CA PRO A 498 -2.47 -3.64 9.76
C PRO A 498 -2.45 -4.48 8.48
N THR A 499 -3.24 -5.55 8.43
CA THR A 499 -3.14 -6.57 7.38
C THR A 499 -4.47 -7.00 6.74
N ASP A 500 -5.63 -6.44 7.13
CA ASP A 500 -6.94 -6.82 6.59
C ASP A 500 -7.90 -5.61 6.45
N THR A 501 -8.89 -5.70 5.56
CA THR A 501 -9.95 -4.71 5.40
C THR A 501 -11.26 -5.29 5.91
N HIS A 502 -11.66 -4.90 7.12
CA HIS A 502 -12.92 -5.36 7.68
C HIS A 502 -14.13 -4.72 6.96
N PRO A 503 -15.28 -5.43 6.88
CA PRO A 503 -16.56 -4.79 6.57
C PRO A 503 -16.89 -3.72 7.62
N SER A 504 -17.81 -2.81 7.27
CA SER A 504 -18.26 -1.82 8.25
C SER A 504 -18.88 -2.50 9.48
N THR A 505 -18.78 -1.83 10.63
CA THR A 505 -19.35 -2.30 11.90
C THR A 505 -20.84 -2.62 11.74
N GLU A 506 -21.59 -1.82 10.99
CA GLU A 506 -23.01 -2.09 10.68
C GLU A 506 -23.25 -3.44 9.97
N ILE A 507 -22.45 -3.79 8.96
CA ILE A 507 -22.57 -5.06 8.25
C ILE A 507 -22.29 -6.23 9.19
N ARG A 508 -21.26 -6.11 10.03
CA ARG A 508 -20.86 -7.14 11.00
C ARG A 508 -21.92 -7.33 12.09
N LEU A 509 -22.45 -6.24 12.63
CA LEU A 509 -23.56 -6.27 13.59
C LEU A 509 -24.79 -6.98 13.00
N SER A 510 -25.18 -6.62 11.78
CA SER A 510 -26.33 -7.24 11.11
C SER A 510 -26.13 -8.74 10.91
N ALA A 511 -24.92 -9.17 10.51
CA ALA A 511 -24.59 -10.59 10.36
C ALA A 511 -24.61 -11.36 11.70
N LEU A 512 -24.37 -10.66 12.82
CA LEU A 512 -24.50 -11.19 14.18
C LEU A 512 -25.94 -11.14 14.71
N GLY A 513 -26.88 -10.58 13.95
CA GLY A 513 -28.28 -10.44 14.34
C GLY A 513 -28.57 -9.27 15.27
N HIS A 514 -27.73 -8.23 15.27
CA HIS A 514 -27.90 -7.02 16.06
C HIS A 514 -27.95 -5.77 15.16
N SER A 515 -28.55 -4.70 15.65
CA SER A 515 -28.42 -3.33 15.13
C SER A 515 -27.83 -2.40 16.19
N MET A 516 -27.45 -1.18 15.81
CA MET A 516 -26.92 -0.20 16.78
C MET A 516 -27.96 0.16 17.84
N GLU A 517 -29.25 0.12 17.49
CA GLU A 517 -30.37 0.45 18.38
C GLU A 517 -30.63 -0.61 19.46
N ASP A 518 -30.08 -1.82 19.31
CA ASP A 518 -30.24 -2.90 20.29
C ASP A 518 -29.42 -2.67 21.57
N PHE A 519 -28.42 -1.78 21.53
CA PHE A 519 -27.52 -1.51 22.64
C PHE A 519 -27.85 -0.20 23.35
N LEU A 520 -28.06 -0.27 24.67
CA LEU A 520 -28.15 0.95 25.48
C LEU A 520 -26.75 1.54 25.63
N ILE A 521 -26.65 2.87 25.67
CA ILE A 521 -25.38 3.59 25.89
C ILE A 521 -24.67 3.09 27.15
N ASP A 522 -25.43 2.71 28.18
CA ASP A 522 -24.88 2.18 29.43
C ASP A 522 -24.17 0.83 29.23
N ASP A 523 -24.63 -0.03 28.32
CA ASP A 523 -23.98 -1.31 27.99
C ASP A 523 -22.67 -1.12 27.20
N LEU A 524 -22.54 0.03 26.53
CA LEU A 524 -21.39 0.40 25.71
C LEU A 524 -20.30 1.14 26.49
N ARG A 525 -20.56 1.51 27.75
CA ARG A 525 -19.53 2.10 28.62
C ARG A 525 -18.36 1.13 28.82
N PRO A 526 -17.16 1.65 29.13
CA PRO A 526 -16.01 0.80 29.43
C PRO A 526 -16.36 -0.22 30.50
N ALA A 527 -15.99 -1.48 30.29
CA ALA A 527 -16.38 -2.58 31.18
C ALA A 527 -15.99 -2.31 32.63
N SER A 528 -14.87 -1.60 32.87
CA SER A 528 -14.41 -1.16 34.20
C SER A 528 -15.44 -0.39 35.03
N VAL A 529 -16.43 0.23 34.38
CA VAL A 529 -17.50 0.99 35.02
C VAL A 529 -18.61 0.05 35.52
N LEU A 530 -18.72 -1.14 34.93
CA LEU A 530 -19.82 -2.07 35.11
C LEU A 530 -19.40 -3.37 35.82
N ILE A 531 -18.24 -3.92 35.45
CA ILE A 531 -17.71 -5.24 35.83
C ILE A 531 -16.18 -5.29 35.78
N GLU A 532 -15.60 -6.42 36.20
CA GLU A 532 -14.18 -6.70 36.03
C GLU A 532 -13.79 -6.78 34.55
N THR A 533 -12.68 -6.14 34.20
CA THR A 533 -12.17 -6.02 32.84
C THR A 533 -11.26 -7.20 32.48
N SER A 534 -10.98 -7.34 31.20
CA SER A 534 -10.18 -8.44 30.69
C SER A 534 -8.69 -8.37 31.06
N VAL A 535 -8.20 -7.22 31.58
CA VAL A 535 -6.85 -7.14 32.18
C VAL A 535 -6.69 -7.99 33.43
N SER A 536 -7.78 -8.45 34.07
CA SER A 536 -7.72 -9.45 35.15
C SER A 536 -7.06 -10.78 34.75
N LEU A 537 -6.96 -11.06 33.45
CA LEU A 537 -6.25 -12.22 32.90
C LEU A 537 -4.72 -12.08 32.93
N VAL A 538 -4.20 -10.86 33.15
CA VAL A 538 -2.78 -10.52 33.08
C VAL A 538 -2.23 -10.32 34.50
N HIS A 539 -1.19 -11.07 34.84
CA HIS A 539 -0.44 -10.92 36.08
C HIS A 539 0.59 -9.78 35.97
N ASP A 540 0.90 -9.10 37.07
CA ASP A 540 1.83 -7.95 37.13
C ASP A 540 1.51 -6.83 36.11
N LEU A 541 0.22 -6.52 35.93
CA LEU A 541 -0.27 -5.59 34.92
C LEU A 541 0.44 -4.23 34.96
N ASP A 542 0.46 -3.57 36.13
CA ASP A 542 1.01 -2.22 36.25
C ASP A 542 2.49 -2.18 35.85
N GLN A 543 3.27 -3.17 36.27
CA GLN A 543 4.68 -3.29 35.88
C GLN A 543 4.83 -3.47 34.36
N ILE A 544 4.02 -4.35 33.75
CA ILE A 544 4.08 -4.61 32.30
C ILE A 544 3.72 -3.34 31.52
N GLU A 545 2.69 -2.61 31.94
CA GLU A 545 2.26 -1.39 31.27
C GLU A 545 3.29 -0.26 31.40
N GLU A 546 3.87 -0.05 32.58
CA GLU A 546 4.95 0.92 32.78
C GLU A 546 6.18 0.59 31.92
N GLU A 547 6.57 -0.69 31.86
CA GLU A 547 7.65 -1.14 30.99
C GLU A 547 7.32 -0.86 29.51
N LEU A 548 6.10 -1.18 29.06
CA LEU A 548 5.68 -0.91 27.68
C LEU A 548 5.61 0.59 27.37
N THR A 549 5.14 1.42 28.29
CA THR A 549 5.13 2.88 28.15
C THR A 549 6.56 3.40 28.00
N LEU A 550 7.51 2.88 28.78
CA LEU A 550 8.93 3.20 28.62
C LEU A 550 9.46 2.77 27.23
N MET A 551 9.07 1.59 26.74
CA MET A 551 9.46 1.11 25.40
C MET A 551 8.94 2.02 24.28
N GLU A 552 7.69 2.48 24.37
CA GLU A 552 7.10 3.46 23.43
C GLU A 552 7.88 4.78 23.44
N HIS A 553 8.19 5.31 24.62
CA HIS A 553 9.00 6.52 24.74
C HIS A 553 10.39 6.34 24.10
N GLN A 554 11.05 5.21 24.34
CA GLN A 554 12.35 4.90 23.73
C GLN A 554 12.26 4.83 22.21
N ALA A 555 11.19 4.24 21.66
CA ALA A 555 10.97 4.19 20.22
C ALA A 555 10.76 5.59 19.63
N LEU A 556 9.93 6.44 20.28
CA LEU A 556 9.71 7.82 19.86
C LEU A 556 10.99 8.65 19.85
N VAL A 557 11.85 8.48 20.86
CA VAL A 557 13.18 9.13 20.92
C VAL A 557 14.09 8.59 19.82
N ALA A 558 14.11 7.27 19.58
CA ALA A 558 14.93 6.66 18.53
C ALA A 558 14.51 7.10 17.12
N MET A 559 13.22 7.40 16.91
CA MET A 559 12.69 7.98 15.68
C MET A 559 12.98 9.48 15.53
N GLY A 560 13.60 10.12 16.53
CA GLY A 560 13.94 11.55 16.52
C GLY A 560 12.77 12.49 16.81
N VAL A 561 11.67 11.97 17.33
CA VAL A 561 10.41 12.72 17.55
C VAL A 561 10.40 13.41 18.93
N GLY A 562 11.30 13.04 19.84
CA GLY A 562 11.43 13.62 21.18
C GLY A 562 12.82 13.47 21.79
N LYS A 563 13.04 14.01 23.00
CA LYS A 563 14.31 13.91 23.74
C LYS A 563 14.13 12.98 24.95
N SER A 564 15.21 12.34 25.39
CA SER A 564 15.18 11.54 26.62
C SER A 564 14.77 12.40 27.82
N ALA A 565 13.86 11.87 28.63
CA ALA A 565 13.42 12.54 29.84
C ALA A 565 14.56 12.67 30.87
N LYS A 566 14.54 13.74 31.68
CA LYS A 566 15.41 13.85 32.84
C LYS A 566 14.91 12.90 33.93
N HIS A 567 15.83 12.22 34.63
CA HIS A 567 15.53 11.18 35.63
C HIS A 567 14.55 11.58 36.77
N GLU A 568 14.18 12.86 36.92
CA GLU A 568 13.30 13.37 37.98
C GLU A 568 11.91 13.84 37.49
N GLU A 569 11.59 13.75 36.19
CA GLU A 569 10.33 14.30 35.61
C GLU A 569 9.45 13.23 34.94
N VAL A 570 9.22 12.09 35.63
CA VAL A 570 8.20 11.12 35.23
C VAL A 570 6.86 11.52 35.85
N GLN A 571 5.86 11.80 35.01
CA GLN A 571 4.52 12.17 35.43
C GLN A 571 3.66 10.91 35.65
N SER A 572 2.98 10.87 36.79
CA SER A 572 1.99 9.85 37.13
C SER A 572 0.73 9.96 36.29
#